data_AF-A0A6H5HGC9-F1
#
_entry.id   AF-A0A6H5HGC9-F1
#
_cell.length_a   1.000
_cell.length_b   1.000
_cell.length_c   1.000
_cell.angle_alpha   90.00
_cell.angle_beta   90.00
_cell.angle_gamma   90.00
#
_symmetry.space_group_name_H-M   'P 1'
#
loop_
_entity.id
_entity.type
_entity.pdbx_description
1 polymer ?
#
loop_
_entity_poly.entity_id
_entity_poly.type
_entity_poly.pdbx_seq_one_letter_code
_entity_poly.pdbx_strand_id
1 'polypeptide(L)' 'MFYLNCHACLEQLRMKAENESDVKRGPITMIVGPSDVGKSTVCRILLNYAVRMGRTPVFVDLDVGQGAISIPGAI' A
#
# COMPACT_ATOMS: atom_id res chain seq x y z
N MET A 1 2.37 -8.01 -14.99
CA MET A 1 2.53 -9.16 -14.06
C MET A 1 3.05 -8.73 -12.68
N PHE A 2 3.96 -7.76 -12.57
CA PHE A 2 4.59 -7.35 -11.31
C PHE A 2 3.60 -6.88 -10.21
N TYR A 3 2.66 -5.99 -10.51
CA TYR A 3 1.71 -5.46 -9.52
C TYR A 3 0.79 -6.50 -8.90
N LEU A 4 0.35 -7.48 -9.70
CA LEU A 4 -0.51 -8.56 -9.23
C LEU A 4 0.24 -9.49 -8.28
N ASN A 5 1.50 -9.81 -8.61
CA ASN A 5 2.36 -10.63 -7.74
C ASN A 5 2.66 -9.92 -6.41
N CYS A 6 2.93 -8.62 -6.44
CA CYS A 6 3.10 -7.83 -5.22
C CYS A 6 1.82 -7.85 -4.37
N HIS A 7 0.65 -7.65 -4.98
CA HIS A 7 -0.62 -7.71 -4.27
C HIS A 7 -0.89 -9.10 -3.67
N ALA A 8 -0.64 -10.18 -4.43
CA ALA A 8 -0.80 -11.55 -3.95
C ALA A 8 0.13 -11.87 -2.77
N CYS A 9 1.37 -11.39 -2.80
CA CYS A 9 2.31 -11.52 -1.68
C CYS A 9 1.78 -10.80 -0.42
N LEU A 10 1.29 -9.56 -0.58
CA LEU A 10 0.68 -8.81 0.55
C LEU A 10 -0.54 -9.53 1.12
N GLU A 11 -1.34 -10.16 0.27
CA GLU A 11 -2.52 -10.90 0.71
C GLU A 11 -2.15 -12.18 1.47
N GLN A 12 -1.10 -12.90 1.05
CA GLN A 12 -0.58 -14.04 1.80
C GLN A 12 -0.07 -13.62 3.19
N LEU A 13 0.59 -12.47 3.31
CA LEU A 13 1.02 -11.93 4.60
C LEU A 13 -0.16 -11.57 5.51
N ARG A 14 -1.26 -11.05 4.94
CA ARG A 14 -2.51 -10.81 5.69
C ARG A 14 -3.13 -12.11 6.19
N MET A 15 -3.25 -13.12 5.34
CA MET A 15 -3.79 -14.43 5.73
C MET A 15 -2.96 -15.09 6.83
N LYS A 16 -1.62 -14.97 6.75
CA LYS A 16 -0.73 -15.46 7.82
C LYS A 16 -0.96 -14.72 9.13
N ALA A 17 -1.07 -13.38 9.08
CA ALA A 17 -1.38 -12.56 10.26
C ALA A 17 -2.77 -12.86 10.85
N GLU A 18 -3.75 -13.25 10.03
CA GLU A 18 -5.08 -13.67 10.51
C GLU A 18 -5.05 -15.05 11.20
N ASN A 19 -4.21 -15.95 10.71
CA ASN A 19 -4.10 -17.32 11.23
C ASN A 19 -3.14 -17.45 12.43
N GLU A 20 -2.11 -16.60 12.51
CA GLU A 20 -1.14 -16.59 13.62
C GLU A 20 -1.61 -15.63 14.73
N SER A 21 -1.90 -16.18 15.91
CA SER A 21 -2.42 -15.42 17.06
C SER A 21 -1.50 -14.33 17.59
N ASP A 22 -0.19 -14.40 17.28
CA ASP A 22 0.82 -13.45 17.75
C ASP A 22 0.93 -12.20 16.88
N VAL A 23 0.54 -12.26 15.59
CA VAL A 23 0.67 -11.14 14.64
C VAL A 23 -0.69 -10.59 14.29
N LYS A 24 -1.30 -9.84 15.21
CA LYS A 24 -2.65 -9.24 15.01
C LYS A 24 -2.73 -8.14 13.94
N ARG A 25 -1.63 -7.78 13.27
CA ARG A 25 -1.56 -6.62 12.38
C ARG A 25 -1.11 -7.03 10.98
N GLY A 26 -1.85 -6.58 9.97
CA GLY A 26 -1.50 -6.80 8.57
C GLY A 26 -0.18 -6.12 8.15
N PRO A 27 0.35 -6.44 6.96
CA PRO A 27 1.64 -5.96 6.49
C PRO A 27 1.63 -4.43 6.30
N ILE A 28 2.70 -3.79 6.76
CA ILE A 28 2.98 -2.37 6.51
C ILE A 28 4.04 -2.32 5.40
N THR A 29 3.73 -1.64 4.29
CA THR A 29 4.61 -1.59 3.11
C THR A 29 4.91 -0.15 2.74
N MET A 30 6.20 0.17 2.63
CA MET A 30 6.67 1.48 2.18
C MET A 30 7.19 1.36 0.75
N ILE A 31 6.72 2.24 -0.13
CA ILE A 31 7.20 2.31 -1.52
C ILE A 31 8.23 3.43 -1.60
N VAL A 32 9.47 3.07 -1.93
CA VAL A 32 10.60 4.00 -2.03
C VAL A 32 11.17 4.02 -3.44
N GLY A 33 11.76 5.14 -3.82
CA GLY A 33 12.37 5.35 -5.13
C GLY A 33 12.52 6.84 -5.46
N PRO A 34 13.32 7.19 -6.48
CA PRO A 34 13.53 8.58 -6.87
C PRO A 34 12.23 9.24 -7.36
N SER A 35 12.18 10.58 -7.41
CA SER A 35 11.01 11.32 -7.90
C SER A 35 10.62 10.90 -9.33
N ASP A 36 9.33 11.01 -9.66
CA ASP A 36 8.77 10.73 -10.99
C ASP A 36 8.90 9.30 -11.55
N VAL A 37 9.22 8.31 -10.72
CA VAL A 37 9.21 6.88 -11.13
C VAL A 37 7.84 6.20 -11.04
N GLY A 38 6.77 6.96 -10.78
CA GLY A 38 5.40 6.42 -10.72
C GLY A 38 5.02 5.73 -9.40
N LYS A 39 5.71 6.03 -8.29
CA LYS A 39 5.40 5.48 -6.95
C LYS A 39 3.94 5.63 -6.57
N SER A 40 3.37 6.83 -6.76
CA SER A 40 1.97 7.14 -6.46
C SER A 40 1.00 6.30 -7.30
N THR A 41 1.35 6.01 -8.56
CA THR A 41 0.58 5.13 -9.45
C THR A 41 0.59 3.70 -8.91
N VAL A 42 1.74 3.18 -8.50
CA VAL A 42 1.85 1.83 -7.92
C VAL A 42 1.06 1.72 -6.62
N CYS A 43 1.18 2.72 -5.72
CA CYS A 43 0.37 2.80 -4.50
C CYS A 43 -1.13 2.68 -4.81
N ARG A 44 -1.64 3.51 -5.73
CA ARG A 44 -3.06 3.49 -6.13
C ARG A 44 -3.50 2.14 -6.70
N ILE A 45 -2.66 1.48 -7.51
CA ILE A 45 -2.98 0.16 -8.07
C ILE A 45 -3.12 -0.88 -6.95
N LEU A 46 -2.16 -0.93 -6.02
CA LEU A 46 -2.18 -1.89 -4.90
C LEU A 46 -3.35 -1.64 -3.95
N LEU A 47 -3.69 -0.38 -3.68
CA LEU A 47 -4.85 0.01 -2.88
C LEU A 47 -6.15 -0.43 -3.54
N ASN A 48 -6.33 -0.14 -4.83
CA ASN A 48 -7.52 -0.54 -5.58
C ASN A 48 -7.71 -2.06 -5.59
N TYR A 49 -6.62 -2.83 -5.74
CA TYR A 49 -6.71 -4.30 -5.63
C TYR A 49 -7.11 -4.76 -4.23
N ALA A 50 -6.55 -4.17 -3.17
CA ALA A 50 -6.93 -4.50 -1.80
C ALA A 50 -8.41 -4.19 -1.49
N VAL A 51 -8.92 -3.05 -1.94
CA VAL A 51 -10.34 -2.70 -1.78
C VAL A 51 -11.24 -3.66 -2.56
N ARG A 52 -10.87 -4.04 -3.79
CA ARG A 52 -11.61 -5.03 -4.59
C ARG A 52 -11.64 -6.42 -3.96
N MET A 53 -10.62 -6.77 -3.19
CA MET A 53 -10.56 -8.01 -2.40
C MET A 53 -11.31 -7.92 -1.06
N GLY A 54 -12.03 -6.83 -0.79
CA GLY A 54 -12.78 -6.63 0.44
C GLY A 54 -11.93 -6.23 1.65
N ARG A 55 -10.67 -5.81 1.44
CA ARG A 55 -9.79 -5.32 2.51
C ARG A 55 -9.89 -3.79 2.65
N THR A 56 -9.60 -3.29 3.84
CA THR A 56 -9.57 -1.85 4.15
C THR A 56 -8.14 -1.38 4.45
N PRO A 57 -7.28 -1.18 3.42
CA PRO A 57 -5.91 -0.72 3.63
C PRO A 57 -5.87 0.74 4.09
N VAL A 58 -4.89 1.07 4.93
CA VAL A 58 -4.59 2.46 5.29
C VAL A 58 -3.51 2.98 4.34
N PHE A 59 -3.76 4.12 3.70
CA PHE A 59 -2.79 4.81 2.87
C PHE A 59 -2.27 6.04 3.60
N VAL A 60 -0.95 6.20 3.61
CA VAL A 60 -0.25 7.35 4.19
C VAL A 60 0.62 7.93 3.07
N ASP A 61 0.44 9.20 2.76
CA ASP A 61 1.22 9.92 1.76
C ASP A 61 2.31 10.72 2.45
N LEU A 62 3.58 10.40 2.17
CA LEU A 62 4.73 11.11 2.74
C LEU A 62 5.37 12.07 1.72
N ASP A 63 4.78 12.22 0.53
CA ASP A 63 5.28 13.12 -0.50
C ASP A 63 4.68 14.52 -0.31
N VAL A 64 5.40 15.37 0.43
CA VAL A 64 4.99 16.76 0.71
C VAL A 64 4.99 17.66 -0.53
N GLY A 65 5.65 17.26 -1.63
CA GLY A 65 5.81 18.05 -2.85
C GLY A 65 4.82 17.70 -3.97
N GLN A 66 4.28 16.48 -3.97
CA GLN A 66 3.32 15.96 -4.95
C GLN A 66 2.07 15.40 -4.23
N GLY A 67 1.60 16.13 -3.21
CA GLY A 67 0.52 15.71 -2.34
C GLY A 67 -0.72 15.29 -3.13
N ALA A 68 -1.03 14.00 -3.11
CA ALA A 68 -2.20 13.47 -3.81
C ALA A 68 -3.50 13.66 -3.02
N ILE A 69 -3.40 14.08 -1.74
CA ILE A 69 -4.48 14.08 -0.75
C ILE A 69 -4.70 15.47 -0.11
N SER A 70 -3.71 16.37 -0.15
CA SER A 70 -3.81 17.67 0.51
C SER A 70 -2.95 18.75 -0.16
N ILE A 71 -3.17 20.00 0.22
CA ILE A 71 -2.43 21.19 -0.18
C ILE A 71 -0.91 20.92 0.02
N PRO A 72 -0.03 21.37 -0.89
CA PRO A 72 1.42 21.20 -0.74
C PRO A 72 1.90 21.62 0.67
N GLY A 73 2.60 20.73 1.38
CA GLY A 73 3.10 20.98 2.75
C GLY A 73 2.40 20.25 3.90
N ALA A 74 1.49 19.30 3.64
CA ALA A 74 0.90 18.44 4.67
C ALA A 74 1.45 16.99 4.60
N ILE A 75 1.57 16.36 5.77
CA ILE A 75 2.00 14.95 6.00
C ILE A 75 0.77 14.10 6.31
#